data_AF-U4QC94-F1
#
_entry.id   AF-U4QC94-F1
#
_cell.length_a   1.000
_cell.length_b   1.000
_cell.length_c   1.000
_cell.angle_alpha   90.00
_cell.angle_beta   90.00
_cell.angle_gamma   90.00
#
_symmetry.space_group_name_H-M   'P 1'
#
loop_
_entity.id
_entity.type
_entity.pdbx_description
1 polymer ?
#
loop_
_entity_poly.entity_id
_entity_poly.type
_entity_poly.pdbx_seq_one_letter_code
_entity_poly.pdbx_strand_id
1 'polypeptide(L)'
;MTQLIQKARDGIVKFFKDFSNQDVEVIDITEGAKDLSALCKFPDGEYQVFLNDDFTIKAYYRKKPYKHDLDTDDKILVNNDIFNNSKPANPSISDVKKPELSNSEQAVALIVKKNPGINAYEIRKEINMRFVMLIPILQKLLSFGVIKKDGEKYY
;
A
#
# COMPACT_ATOMS: atom_id res chain seq x y z
N MET A 1 -9.22 -30.01 3.68
CA MET A 1 -8.32 -29.08 4.38
C MET A 1 -7.04 -29.84 4.72
N THR A 2 -5.92 -29.44 4.13
CA THR A 2 -4.63 -30.17 4.15
C THR A 2 -4.02 -30.12 5.56
N GLN A 3 -3.51 -31.25 6.10
CA GLN A 3 -2.91 -31.30 7.46
C GLN A 3 -1.82 -30.24 7.69
N LEU A 4 -1.15 -29.81 6.62
CA LEU A 4 -0.13 -28.76 6.64
C LEU A 4 -0.69 -27.39 7.02
N ILE A 5 -1.87 -27.03 6.51
CA ILE A 5 -2.53 -25.73 6.75
C ILE A 5 -2.96 -25.62 8.21
N GLN A 6 -3.52 -26.70 8.78
CA GLN A 6 -3.92 -26.72 10.18
C GLN A 6 -2.70 -26.59 11.11
N LYS A 7 -1.61 -27.29 10.82
CA LYS A 7 -0.37 -27.19 11.59
C LYS A 7 0.26 -25.80 11.51
N ALA A 8 0.21 -25.16 10.35
CA ALA A 8 0.65 -23.77 10.18
C ALA A 8 -0.23 -22.81 10.99
N ARG A 9 -1.55 -22.99 10.97
CA ARG A 9 -2.51 -22.20 11.75
C ARG A 9 -2.19 -22.23 13.24
N ASP A 10 -2.06 -23.43 13.80
CA ASP A 10 -1.80 -23.61 15.23
C ASP A 10 -0.40 -23.06 15.61
N GLY A 11 0.58 -23.21 14.73
CA GLY A 11 1.93 -22.67 14.90
C GLY A 11 1.96 -21.13 14.96
N ILE A 12 1.19 -20.46 14.10
CA ILE A 12 1.08 -19.00 14.09
C ILE A 12 0.43 -18.49 15.38
N VAL A 13 -0.71 -19.08 15.77
CA VAL A 13 -1.42 -18.70 16.99
C VAL A 13 -0.51 -18.88 18.20
N LYS A 14 0.17 -20.03 18.28
CA LYS A 14 1.12 -20.31 19.35
C LYS A 14 2.30 -19.34 19.37
N PHE A 15 2.87 -19.01 18.21
CA PHE A 15 3.99 -18.05 18.13
C PHE A 15 3.60 -16.69 18.73
N PHE A 16 2.48 -16.10 18.30
CA PHE A 16 2.08 -14.79 18.81
C PHE A 16 1.66 -14.83 20.28
N LYS A 17 1.11 -15.96 20.73
CA LYS A 17 0.81 -16.17 22.15
C LYS A 17 2.08 -16.26 23.00
N ASP A 18 3.05 -17.07 22.60
CA ASP A 18 4.27 -17.34 23.35
C ASP A 18 5.24 -16.14 23.34
N PHE A 19 5.37 -15.44 22.21
CA PHE A 19 6.36 -14.37 22.04
C PHE A 19 5.82 -12.96 22.28
N SER A 20 4.53 -12.72 22.07
CA SER A 20 3.93 -11.38 22.18
C SER A 20 2.77 -11.31 23.18
N ASN A 21 2.37 -12.45 23.78
CA ASN A 21 1.19 -12.57 24.64
C ASN A 21 -0.07 -11.97 23.99
N GLN A 22 -0.16 -12.06 22.67
CA GLN A 22 -1.28 -11.55 21.89
C GLN A 22 -2.16 -12.70 21.42
N ASP A 23 -3.47 -12.50 21.52
CA ASP A 23 -4.46 -13.40 20.93
C ASP A 23 -4.67 -13.01 19.47
N VAL A 24 -4.37 -13.95 18.57
CA VAL A 24 -4.42 -13.77 17.13
C VAL A 24 -5.38 -14.77 16.53
N GLU A 25 -6.28 -14.29 15.67
CA GLU A 25 -7.19 -15.11 14.89
C GLU A 25 -6.65 -15.24 13.46
N VAL A 26 -6.29 -16.44 13.03
CA VAL A 26 -5.89 -16.68 11.63
C VAL A 26 -7.17 -16.84 10.80
N ILE A 27 -7.41 -15.89 9.89
CA ILE A 27 -8.58 -15.83 9.00
C ILE A 27 -8.40 -16.78 7.81
N ASP A 28 -7.25 -16.68 7.14
CA ASP A 28 -7.00 -17.40 5.89
C ASP A 28 -5.52 -17.77 5.77
N ILE A 29 -5.21 -18.86 5.07
CA ILE A 29 -3.84 -19.28 4.77
C ILE A 29 -3.78 -19.68 3.30
N THR A 30 -3.00 -18.92 2.55
CA THR A 30 -2.69 -19.16 1.15
C THR A 30 -1.28 -19.73 1.02
N GLU A 31 -1.17 -20.85 0.34
CA GLU A 31 0.11 -21.48 0.02
C GLU A 31 0.65 -20.87 -1.28
N GLY A 32 1.75 -20.12 -1.18
CA GLY A 32 2.48 -19.62 -2.34
C GLY A 32 3.49 -20.63 -2.87
N ALA A 33 4.22 -20.26 -3.92
CA ALA A 33 5.21 -21.15 -4.54
C ALA A 33 6.44 -21.46 -3.65
N LYS A 34 6.68 -20.69 -2.58
CA LYS A 34 7.81 -20.83 -1.65
C LYS A 34 7.50 -20.44 -0.21
N ASP A 35 6.52 -19.57 0.01
CA ASP A 35 6.19 -19.06 1.34
C ASP A 35 4.70 -19.31 1.64
N LEU A 36 4.38 -19.53 2.92
CA LEU A 36 3.01 -19.57 3.42
C LEU A 36 2.58 -18.15 3.80
N SER A 37 1.52 -17.65 3.17
CA SER A 37 0.93 -16.36 3.52
C SER A 37 -0.34 -16.58 4.34
N ALA A 38 -0.33 -16.16 5.60
CA ALA A 38 -1.48 -16.16 6.47
C ALA A 38 -2.07 -14.76 6.59
N LEU A 39 -3.40 -14.66 6.64
CA LEU A 39 -4.11 -13.47 7.04
C LEU A 39 -4.49 -13.62 8.51
N CYS A 40 -4.04 -12.69 9.34
CA CYS A 40 -4.23 -12.71 10.77
C CYS A 40 -4.99 -11.47 11.23
N LYS A 41 -5.92 -11.65 12.16
CA LYS A 41 -6.64 -10.59 12.83
C LYS A 41 -6.14 -10.47 14.25
N PHE A 42 -5.73 -9.25 14.57
CA PHE A 42 -5.28 -8.80 15.86
C PHE A 42 -6.32 -7.83 16.43
N PRO A 43 -6.30 -7.53 17.74
CA PRO A 43 -7.24 -6.59 18.36
C PRO A 43 -7.21 -5.18 17.75
N ASP A 44 -6.08 -4.79 17.16
CA ASP A 44 -5.82 -3.49 16.55
C ASP A 44 -6.02 -3.47 15.02
N GLY A 45 -6.21 -4.62 14.37
CA GLY A 45 -6.51 -4.69 12.94
C GLY A 45 -6.11 -6.00 12.25
N GLU A 46 -6.16 -5.99 10.92
CA GLU A 46 -5.84 -7.13 10.07
C GLU A 46 -4.43 -7.02 9.48
N TYR A 47 -3.69 -8.12 9.49
CA TYR A 47 -2.30 -8.20 9.09
C TYR A 47 -2.05 -9.38 8.16
N GLN A 48 -1.31 -9.15 7.09
CA GLN A 48 -0.77 -10.22 6.27
C GLN A 48 0.54 -10.70 6.89
N VAL A 49 0.59 -11.96 7.28
CA VAL A 49 1.73 -12.63 7.91
C VAL A 49 2.35 -13.60 6.91
N PHE A 50 3.62 -13.41 6.58
CA PHE A 50 4.39 -14.35 5.77
C PHE A 50 5.25 -15.20 6.68
N LEU A 51 5.13 -16.52 6.54
CA LEU A 51 6.02 -17.49 7.16
C LEU A 51 6.96 -18.02 6.09
N ASN A 52 8.23 -17.68 6.27
CA ASN A 52 9.32 -18.19 5.47
C ASN A 52 9.88 -19.47 6.10
N ASP A 53 10.54 -20.30 5.29
CA ASP A 53 11.19 -21.55 5.72
C ASP A 53 12.30 -21.37 6.77
N ASP A 54 12.82 -20.15 6.91
CA ASP A 54 13.80 -19.75 7.92
C ASP A 54 13.17 -19.31 9.26
N PHE A 55 11.86 -19.54 9.44
CA PHE A 55 11.05 -19.08 10.56
C PHE A 55 11.02 -17.54 10.73
N THR A 56 11.42 -16.78 9.72
CA THR A 56 11.25 -15.32 9.73
C THR A 56 9.77 -14.99 9.50
N ILE A 57 9.17 -14.27 10.45
CA ILE A 57 7.78 -13.81 10.37
C ILE A 57 7.76 -12.34 9.97
N LYS A 58 7.12 -12.03 8.84
CA LYS A 58 6.87 -10.66 8.40
C LYS A 58 5.37 -10.36 8.46
N ALA A 59 4.98 -9.42 9.31
CA ALA A 59 3.60 -8.95 9.42
C ALA A 59 3.44 -7.57 8.78
N TYR A 60 2.45 -7.41 7.91
CA TYR A 60 2.14 -6.16 7.23
C TYR A 60 0.71 -5.72 7.55
N TYR A 61 0.57 -4.55 8.18
CA TYR A 61 -0.73 -3.96 8.48
C TYR A 61 -1.52 -3.67 7.21
N ARG A 62 -2.78 -4.13 7.15
CA ARG A 62 -3.67 -3.86 6.03
C ARG A 62 -4.57 -2.67 6.35
N LYS A 63 -4.45 -1.62 5.54
CA LYS A 63 -5.35 -0.44 5.60
C LYS A 63 -6.73 -0.69 4.96
N LYS A 64 -6.88 -1.76 4.18
CA LYS A 64 -8.13 -2.14 3.54
C LYS A 64 -8.60 -3.48 4.14
N PRO A 65 -9.84 -3.57 4.65
CA PRO A 65 -10.37 -4.81 5.18
C PRO A 65 -10.38 -5.90 4.11
N TYR A 66 -10.08 -7.14 4.50
CA TYR A 66 -10.12 -8.27 3.59
C TYR A 66 -11.55 -8.47 3.07
N LYS A 67 -11.70 -8.43 1.74
CA LYS A 67 -12.90 -8.92 1.08
C LYS A 67 -12.65 -10.38 0.78
N HIS A 68 -13.42 -11.24 1.41
CA HIS A 68 -13.44 -12.65 1.11
C HIS A 68 -14.11 -12.79 -0.26
N ASP A 69 -13.34 -13.10 -1.30
CA ASP A 69 -13.91 -13.43 -2.62
C ASP A 69 -14.54 -14.83 -2.53
N LEU A 70 -15.70 -14.89 -1.90
CA LEU A 70 -16.70 -15.96 -2.07
C LEU A 70 -17.91 -15.37 -2.78
N ASP A 71 -17.68 -14.73 -3.92
CA ASP A 71 -18.72 -14.51 -4.93
C ASP A 71 -18.08 -14.79 -6.29
N THR A 72 -17.80 -16.08 -6.51
CA THR A 72 -17.68 -16.58 -7.89
C THR A 72 -19.10 -16.73 -8.40
N ASP A 73 -19.60 -15.74 -9.14
CA ASP A 73 -20.52 -16.05 -10.24
C ASP A 73 -20.39 -15.01 -11.37
N ASP A 74 -20.09 -15.58 -12.52
CA ASP A 74 -20.29 -15.12 -13.88
C ASP A 74 -19.58 -13.87 -14.42
N LYS A 75 -18.46 -14.19 -15.06
CA LYS A 75 -18.02 -13.63 -16.35
C LYS A 75 -19.22 -13.31 -17.26
N ILE A 76 -19.37 -12.05 -17.67
CA ILE A 76 -19.70 -11.73 -19.07
C ILE A 76 -18.79 -10.60 -19.56
N LEU A 77 -17.97 -10.98 -20.54
CA LEU A 77 -17.17 -10.17 -21.43
C LEU A 77 -18.11 -9.60 -22.52
N VAL A 78 -18.22 -8.28 -22.68
CA VAL A 78 -18.66 -7.68 -23.96
C VAL A 78 -17.91 -6.38 -24.20
N ASN A 79 -17.02 -6.41 -25.19
CA ASN A 79 -16.52 -5.24 -25.91
C ASN A 79 -17.62 -4.76 -26.89
N ASN A 80 -17.79 -3.46 -27.08
CA ASN A 80 -17.70 -2.79 -28.39
C ASN A 80 -18.09 -1.30 -28.34
N ASP A 81 -17.37 -0.56 -29.17
CA ASP A 81 -17.38 0.87 -29.43
C ASP A 81 -18.67 1.45 -30.08
N ILE A 82 -18.73 2.80 -30.11
CA ILE A 82 -19.21 3.71 -31.18
C ILE A 82 -20.27 4.75 -30.76
N PHE A 83 -19.80 6.01 -30.68
CA PHE A 83 -20.37 7.32 -31.09
C PHE A 83 -21.90 7.57 -31.11
N ASN A 84 -22.37 8.65 -30.46
CA ASN A 84 -22.62 9.95 -31.13
C ASN A 84 -23.13 11.10 -30.21
N ASN A 85 -22.72 12.31 -30.62
CA ASN A 85 -22.95 13.70 -30.17
C ASN A 85 -24.39 14.07 -29.69
N SER A 86 -24.63 15.12 -28.87
CA SER A 86 -24.56 16.55 -29.30
C SER A 86 -24.76 17.61 -28.17
N LYS A 87 -23.76 18.50 -28.03
CA LYS A 87 -23.81 20.00 -27.95
C LYS A 87 -24.34 20.77 -26.69
N PRO A 88 -24.03 22.08 -26.52
CA PRO A 88 -22.79 22.63 -25.94
C PRO A 88 -23.02 23.70 -24.82
N ALA A 89 -22.05 23.94 -23.94
CA ALA A 89 -21.92 25.24 -23.27
C ALA A 89 -20.50 25.49 -22.72
N ASN A 90 -19.84 26.46 -23.37
CA ASN A 90 -18.74 27.33 -22.95
C ASN A 90 -17.33 26.80 -22.61
N PRO A 91 -16.28 27.46 -23.16
CA PRO A 91 -14.88 27.15 -22.91
C PRO A 91 -14.39 27.91 -21.67
N SER A 92 -13.90 27.21 -20.66
CA SER A 92 -13.13 27.82 -19.59
C SER A 92 -11.90 26.98 -19.26
N ILE A 93 -10.81 27.31 -19.97
CA ILE A 93 -9.48 27.53 -19.42
C ILE A 93 -8.95 26.44 -18.45
N SER A 94 -8.11 25.58 -19.04
CA SER A 94 -7.00 24.85 -18.41
C SER A 94 -7.31 23.94 -17.23
N ASP A 95 -7.98 22.82 -17.47
CA ASP A 95 -7.76 21.62 -16.66
C ASP A 95 -6.42 20.99 -17.05
N VAL A 96 -5.33 21.61 -16.58
CA VAL A 96 -4.08 20.87 -16.43
C VAL A 96 -4.39 19.76 -15.44
N LYS A 97 -4.58 18.53 -15.97
CA LYS A 97 -4.76 17.32 -15.17
C LYS A 97 -3.67 17.28 -14.12
N LYS A 98 -3.99 17.71 -12.88
CA LYS A 98 -3.09 17.55 -11.75
C LYS A 98 -2.85 16.04 -11.64
N PRO A 99 -1.58 15.59 -11.62
CA PRO A 99 -1.31 14.18 -11.43
C PRO A 99 -1.94 13.75 -10.09
N GLU A 100 -2.75 12.69 -10.12
CA GLU A 100 -3.29 12.11 -8.90
C GLU A 100 -2.13 11.55 -8.08
N LEU A 101 -1.77 12.28 -7.02
CA LEU A 101 -0.75 11.88 -6.07
C LEU A 101 -1.36 10.93 -5.04
N SER A 102 -0.65 9.85 -4.74
CA SER A 102 -0.94 8.98 -3.60
C SER A 102 -0.76 9.72 -2.27
N ASN A 103 -1.35 9.20 -1.19
CA ASN A 103 -1.28 9.81 0.14
C ASN A 103 0.16 10.08 0.62
N SER A 104 1.11 9.18 0.30
CA SER A 104 2.52 9.36 0.64
C SER A 104 3.20 10.46 -0.19
N GLU A 105 2.85 10.60 -1.46
CA GLU A 105 3.38 11.66 -2.34
C GLU A 105 2.82 13.03 -1.92
N GLN A 106 1.54 13.09 -1.58
CA GLN A 106 0.92 14.29 -1.04
C GLN A 106 1.56 14.72 0.27
N ALA A 107 1.82 13.77 1.18
CA ALA A 107 2.51 14.06 2.44
C ALA A 107 3.90 14.67 2.19
N VAL A 108 4.71 14.07 1.32
CA VAL A 108 6.04 14.61 0.97
C VAL A 108 5.93 16.01 0.35
N ALA A 109 5.01 16.21 -0.61
CA ALA A 109 4.81 17.51 -1.26
C ALA A 109 4.37 18.59 -0.26
N LEU A 110 3.50 18.24 0.69
CA LEU A 110 3.06 19.15 1.74
C LEU A 110 4.20 19.55 2.69
N ILE A 111 5.10 18.63 3.01
CA ILE A 111 6.27 18.90 3.86
C ILE A 111 7.20 19.89 3.16
N VAL A 112 7.54 19.66 1.89
CA VAL A 112 8.38 20.57 1.10
C VAL A 112 7.72 21.95 0.98
N LYS A 113 6.41 22.00 0.77
CA LYS A 113 5.65 23.26 0.69
C LYS A 113 5.62 24.02 2.01
N LYS A 114 5.54 23.32 3.15
CA LYS A 114 5.56 23.93 4.49
C LYS A 114 6.96 24.43 4.87
N ASN A 115 7.99 23.68 4.47
CA ASN A 115 9.39 23.93 4.82
C ASN A 115 10.24 24.08 3.55
N PRO A 116 10.12 25.18 2.80
CA PRO A 116 10.91 25.39 1.58
C PRO A 116 12.41 25.43 1.90
N GLY A 117 13.21 24.74 1.10
CA GLY A 117 14.64 24.59 1.32
C GLY A 117 15.03 23.40 2.21
N ILE A 118 14.06 22.54 2.56
CA ILE A 118 14.28 21.31 3.32
C ILE A 118 15.08 20.28 2.50
N ASN A 119 15.95 19.52 3.14
CA ASN A 119 16.73 18.46 2.49
C ASN A 119 16.06 17.08 2.63
N ALA A 120 16.54 16.09 1.86
CA ALA A 120 15.95 14.75 1.86
C ALA A 120 16.01 14.04 3.22
N TYR A 121 17.03 14.32 4.04
CA TYR A 121 17.19 13.72 5.36
C TYR A 121 16.17 14.27 6.37
N GLU A 122 15.95 15.58 6.34
CA GLU A 122 14.96 16.27 7.17
C GLU A 122 13.54 15.83 6.80
N ILE A 123 13.22 15.78 5.51
CA ILE A 123 11.93 15.24 5.03
C ILE A 123 11.75 13.83 5.58
N ARG A 124 12.73 12.94 5.40
CA ARG A 124 12.68 11.56 5.94
C ARG A 124 12.35 11.52 7.43
N LYS A 125 12.98 12.39 8.23
CA LYS A 125 12.77 12.44 9.68
C LYS A 125 11.35 12.87 10.02
N GLU A 126 10.80 13.85 9.30
CA GLU A 126 9.47 14.41 9.58
C GLU A 126 8.33 13.44 9.25
N ILE A 127 8.42 12.71 8.13
CA ILE A 127 7.42 11.70 7.72
C ILE A 127 7.77 10.27 8.15
N ASN A 128 8.85 10.09 8.92
CA ASN A 128 9.34 8.78 9.37
C ASN A 128 9.38 7.72 8.25
N MET A 129 10.03 8.06 7.12
CA MET A 129 10.06 7.23 5.92
C MET A 129 11.48 6.79 5.56
N ARG A 130 11.66 5.54 5.10
CA ARG A 130 12.98 5.07 4.63
C ARG A 130 13.36 5.73 3.30
N PHE A 131 14.66 6.00 3.09
CA PHE A 131 15.15 6.60 1.84
C PHE A 131 14.79 5.80 0.59
N VAL A 132 14.79 4.47 0.68
CA VAL A 132 14.38 3.58 -0.43
C VAL A 132 12.95 3.84 -0.93
N MET A 133 12.08 4.40 -0.10
CA MET A 133 10.71 4.81 -0.48
C MET A 133 10.63 6.30 -0.80
N LEU A 134 11.36 7.13 -0.05
CA LEU A 134 11.33 8.59 -0.23
C LEU A 134 11.96 9.05 -1.55
N ILE A 135 13.09 8.45 -1.95
CA ILE A 135 13.82 8.89 -3.15
C ILE A 135 12.97 8.73 -4.43
N PRO A 136 12.32 7.58 -4.69
CA PRO A 136 11.40 7.45 -5.82
C PRO A 136 10.25 8.47 -5.81
N ILE A 137 9.71 8.79 -4.62
CA ILE A 137 8.65 9.78 -4.47
C ILE A 137 9.16 11.18 -4.84
N LEU A 138 10.33 11.59 -4.32
CA LEU A 138 10.93 12.89 -4.64
C LEU A 138 11.22 13.00 -6.15
N GLN A 139 11.76 11.94 -6.76
CA GLN A 139 12.01 11.90 -8.21
C GLN A 139 10.71 12.06 -9.02
N LYS A 140 9.63 11.38 -8.60
CA LYS A 140 8.33 11.48 -9.26
C LYS A 140 7.67 12.86 -9.07
N LEU A 141 7.80 13.47 -7.89
CA LEU A 141 7.29 14.82 -7.66
C LEU A 141 8.06 15.88 -8.46
N LEU A 142 9.38 15.68 -8.65
CA LEU A 142 10.20 16.52 -9.53
C LEU A 142 9.79 16.35 -11.00
N SER A 143 9.58 15.12 -11.48
CA SER A 143 9.19 14.87 -12.86
C SER A 143 7.81 15.44 -13.20
N PHE A 144 6.90 15.47 -12.21
CA PHE A 144 5.59 16.09 -12.33
C PHE A 144 5.60 17.61 -12.13
N GLY A 145 6.74 18.22 -11.82
CA GLY A 145 6.86 19.65 -11.55
C GLY A 145 6.10 20.13 -10.31
N VAL A 146 5.78 19.21 -9.40
CA VAL A 146 5.06 19.51 -8.14
C VAL A 146 6.01 20.17 -7.13
N ILE A 147 7.28 19.75 -7.14
CA ILE A 147 8.37 20.33 -6.35
C ILE A 147 9.54 20.68 -7.27
N LYS A 148 10.44 21.53 -6.80
CA LYS A 148 11.70 21.90 -7.45
C LYS A 148 12.87 21.48 -6.55
N LYS A 149 14.05 21.34 -7.14
CA LYS A 149 15.28 21.02 -6.43
C LYS A 149 16.37 22.01 -6.83
N ASP A 150 17.07 22.55 -5.84
CA ASP A 150 18.27 23.36 -6.01
C ASP A 150 19.36 22.80 -5.07
N GLY A 151 20.43 22.28 -5.66
CA GLY A 151 21.45 21.51 -4.93
C GLY A 151 20.83 20.33 -4.18
N GLU A 152 20.96 20.32 -2.85
CA GLU A 152 20.40 19.28 -1.97
C GLU A 152 19.02 19.61 -1.39
N LYS A 153 18.49 20.80 -1.71
CA LYS A 153 17.29 21.37 -1.11
C LYS A 153 16.09 21.27 -2.04
N TYR A 154 14.91 21.06 -1.47
CA TYR A 154 13.65 20.95 -2.18
C TYR A 154 12.74 22.15 -1.89
N TYR A 155 11.99 22.59 -2.90
CA TYR A 155 11.12 23.77 -2.89
C TYR A 155 9.76 23.48 -3.52
#